data_AF-A0A1A7X8G9-F1
#
_entry.id   AF-A0A1A7X8G9-F1
#
_cell.length_a   1.000
_cell.length_b   1.000
_cell.length_c   1.000
_cell.angle_alpha   90.00
_cell.angle_beta   90.00
_cell.angle_gamma   90.00
#
_symmetry.space_group_name_H-M   'P 1'
#
loop_
_entity.id
_entity.type
_entity.pdbx_description
1 polymer ?
#
loop_
_entity_poly.entity_id
_entity_poly.type
_entity_poly.pdbx_seq_one_letter_code
_entity_poly.pdbx_strand_id
1 'polypeptide(L)'
;FGTHRRSTILIAHLKLSPDELRHVLMNMITDRLEPAHIKQLLLYAPDEDEVKQYEQFDQDPVKLSEPDQFIFQMLMIPEYKTRLRSLLFKTTLQERTEEMKVAFDYIYKASVELKSSKKLAKILEFVLAMGNYLNNGQPKSHRTTSFKINFLTELSTTKTVDGKSTFLHILAKSLCQHFPELLNFPRDLMTVPLAAKVNQKAITTELSDLHSTIQDIRTACQKISGTPDDHFASVMSSFLENSHPAIQSLESLQSRAMEEFSKVASYFGEDSKSTSTDTFFGIFSEFMSKFERALSETQTPENPRSPRLSSPLAW
;
A
#
# COMPACT_ATOMS: atom_id res chain seq x y z
N PHE A 1 21.83 10.50 33.99
CA PHE A 1 21.07 10.93 32.80
C PHE A 1 19.76 10.14 32.69
N GLY A 2 18.66 10.73 32.19
CA GLY A 2 17.37 10.04 31.98
C GLY A 2 17.42 8.89 30.94
N THR A 3 18.55 8.76 30.27
CA THR A 3 18.96 7.74 29.29
C THR A 3 19.41 6.42 29.92
N HIS A 4 19.82 6.39 31.20
CA HIS A 4 20.41 5.21 31.83
C HIS A 4 19.53 3.95 31.78
N ARG A 5 18.22 4.08 32.01
CA ARG A 5 17.28 2.95 31.93
C ARG A 5 17.05 2.47 30.49
N ARG A 6 17.18 3.36 29.50
CA ARG A 6 16.98 3.06 28.08
C ARG A 6 18.21 2.37 27.48
N SER A 7 19.40 2.86 27.83
CA SER A 7 20.69 2.29 27.42
C SER A 7 20.91 0.88 27.98
N THR A 8 20.47 0.60 29.20
CA THR A 8 20.55 -0.75 29.81
C THR A 8 19.70 -1.76 29.03
N ILE A 9 18.50 -1.37 28.59
CA ILE A 9 17.61 -2.22 27.78
C ILE A 9 18.21 -2.47 26.40
N LEU A 10 18.81 -1.44 25.79
CA LEU A 10 19.49 -1.55 24.50
C LEU A 10 20.60 -2.59 24.53
N ILE A 11 21.51 -2.50 25.51
CA ILE A 11 22.66 -3.41 25.67
C ILE A 11 22.20 -4.85 25.87
N ALA A 12 21.17 -5.06 26.71
CA ALA A 12 20.64 -6.39 26.97
C ALA A 12 20.04 -7.08 25.72
N HIS A 13 19.49 -6.31 24.78
CA HIS A 13 18.89 -6.84 23.55
C HIS A 13 19.88 -6.95 22.40
N LEU A 14 20.89 -6.06 22.32
CA LEU A 14 21.83 -6.02 21.19
C LEU A 14 22.75 -7.25 21.14
N LYS A 15 23.10 -7.82 22.31
CA LYS A 15 24.05 -8.95 22.46
C LYS A 15 25.35 -8.80 21.64
N LEU A 16 25.77 -7.57 21.39
CA LEU A 16 26.96 -7.21 20.61
C LEU A 16 27.86 -6.37 21.51
N SER A 17 29.17 -6.64 21.45
CA SER A 17 30.13 -5.77 22.11
C SER A 17 30.25 -4.42 21.39
N PRO A 18 30.71 -3.36 22.08
CA PRO A 18 31.00 -2.06 21.45
C PRO A 18 31.96 -2.18 20.26
N ASP A 19 33.00 -3.00 20.39
CA ASP A 19 33.98 -3.25 19.33
C ASP A 19 33.36 -3.97 18.13
N GLU A 20 32.49 -4.96 18.38
CA GLU A 20 31.76 -5.63 17.31
C GLU A 20 30.82 -4.67 16.58
N LEU A 21 30.12 -3.80 17.31
CA LEU A 21 29.25 -2.79 16.69
C LEU A 21 30.06 -1.79 15.86
N ARG A 22 31.21 -1.33 16.38
CA ARG A 22 32.14 -0.49 15.63
C ARG A 22 32.57 -1.20 14.35
N HIS A 23 32.99 -2.45 14.44
CA HIS A 23 33.37 -3.23 13.28
C HIS A 23 32.23 -3.33 12.25
N VAL A 24 31.00 -3.60 12.70
CA VAL A 24 29.81 -3.66 11.84
C VAL A 24 29.55 -2.34 11.11
N LEU A 25 29.63 -1.19 11.81
CA LEU A 25 29.33 0.12 11.23
C LEU A 25 30.48 0.68 10.36
N MET A 26 31.73 0.37 10.69
CA MET A 26 32.89 0.75 9.86
C MET A 26 32.94 -0.04 8.55
N ASN A 27 32.39 -1.26 8.53
CA ASN A 27 32.40 -2.16 7.38
C ASN A 27 31.03 -2.34 6.69
N MET A 28 29.97 -1.73 7.22
CA MET A 28 28.58 -1.82 6.71
C MET A 28 28.08 -3.28 6.55
N ILE A 29 28.40 -4.10 7.55
CA ILE A 29 28.06 -5.53 7.64
C ILE A 29 26.58 -5.70 7.98
N THR A 30 25.86 -6.55 7.23
CA THR A 30 24.39 -6.65 7.31
C THR A 30 23.86 -7.92 7.99
N ASP A 31 24.71 -8.90 8.26
CA ASP A 31 24.32 -10.21 8.84
C ASP A 31 24.39 -10.25 10.38
N ARG A 32 24.96 -9.23 11.02
CA ARG A 32 25.10 -9.14 12.48
C ARG A 32 23.99 -8.37 13.18
N LEU A 33 23.28 -7.49 12.47
CA LEU A 33 22.25 -6.62 13.02
C LEU A 33 20.96 -6.71 12.20
N GLU A 34 19.90 -7.22 12.83
CA GLU A 34 18.55 -7.11 12.27
C GLU A 34 18.07 -5.64 12.20
N PRO A 35 17.17 -5.30 11.25
CA PRO A 35 16.61 -3.95 11.14
C PRO A 35 15.98 -3.41 12.43
N ALA A 36 15.38 -4.29 13.25
CA ALA A 36 14.81 -3.92 14.55
C ALA A 36 15.88 -3.38 15.51
N HIS A 37 17.05 -4.04 15.59
CA HIS A 37 18.17 -3.59 16.39
C HIS A 37 18.68 -2.22 15.90
N ILE A 38 18.82 -2.04 14.58
CA ILE A 38 19.31 -0.76 14.00
C ILE A 38 18.33 0.38 14.30
N LYS A 39 17.02 0.15 14.19
CA LYS A 39 15.98 1.13 14.56
C LYS A 39 16.05 1.48 16.05
N GLN A 40 16.30 0.49 16.91
CA GLN A 40 16.44 0.70 18.34
C GLN A 40 17.71 1.51 18.67
N LEU A 41 18.84 1.21 18.01
CA LEU A 41 20.08 1.99 18.11
C LEU A 41 19.87 3.45 17.68
N LEU A 42 19.12 3.69 16.60
CA LEU A 42 18.78 5.04 16.14
C LEU A 42 17.87 5.79 17.13
N LEU A 43 16.91 5.10 17.72
CA LEU A 43 15.98 5.68 18.71
C LEU A 43 16.71 6.15 19.98
N TYR A 44 17.78 5.46 20.36
CA TYR A 44 18.58 5.80 21.54
C TYR A 44 19.89 6.52 21.22
N ALA A 45 20.12 6.86 19.95
CA ALA A 45 21.31 7.62 19.58
C ALA A 45 21.21 9.02 20.21
N PRO A 46 22.22 9.43 21.00
CA PRO A 46 22.15 10.66 21.80
C PRO A 46 21.92 11.88 20.92
N ASP A 47 21.12 12.84 21.38
CA ASP A 47 20.91 14.11 20.67
C ASP A 47 22.15 15.03 20.73
N GLU A 48 22.11 16.17 20.05
CA GLU A 48 23.26 17.07 19.98
C GLU A 48 23.67 17.65 21.35
N ASP A 49 22.73 17.81 22.27
CA ASP A 49 23.01 18.33 23.61
C ASP A 49 23.59 17.24 24.51
N GLU A 50 23.08 16.01 24.39
CA GLU A 50 23.66 14.83 25.04
C GLU A 50 25.08 14.55 24.54
N VAL A 51 25.34 14.67 23.23
CA VAL A 51 26.70 14.51 22.66
C VAL A 51 27.69 15.47 23.34
N LYS A 52 27.34 16.76 23.46
CA LYS A 52 28.19 17.76 24.14
C LYS A 52 28.42 17.46 25.62
N GLN A 53 27.47 16.81 26.28
CA GLN A 53 27.63 16.38 27.68
C GLN A 53 28.63 15.23 27.77
N TYR A 54 28.56 14.28 26.84
CA TYR A 54 29.49 13.15 26.76
C TYR A 54 30.92 13.58 26.44
N GLU A 55 31.12 14.59 25.59
CA GLU A 55 32.45 15.15 25.26
C GLU A 55 33.22 15.65 26.50
N GLN A 56 32.54 16.02 27.59
CA GLN A 56 33.18 16.44 28.84
C GLN A 56 33.89 15.28 29.57
N PHE A 57 33.57 14.04 29.23
CA PHE A 57 34.11 12.83 29.86
C PHE A 57 35.21 12.17 29.03
N ASP A 58 35.66 12.79 27.93
CA ASP A 58 36.65 12.24 27.00
C ASP A 58 37.98 11.86 27.68
N GLN A 59 38.37 12.60 28.71
CA GLN A 59 39.60 12.35 29.48
C GLN A 59 39.40 11.38 30.66
N ASP A 60 38.16 11.11 31.09
CA ASP A 60 37.88 10.21 32.21
C ASP A 60 36.57 9.42 32.02
N PRO A 61 36.52 8.51 31.03
CA PRO A 61 35.31 7.74 30.73
C PRO A 61 34.89 6.81 31.87
N VAL A 62 35.80 6.49 32.80
CA VAL A 62 35.56 5.59 33.95
C VAL A 62 34.54 6.18 34.93
N LYS A 63 34.34 7.51 34.91
CA LYS A 63 33.28 8.19 35.69
C LYS A 63 31.87 7.95 35.16
N LEU A 64 31.73 7.48 33.93
CA LEU A 64 30.43 7.14 33.35
C LEU A 64 29.95 5.79 33.87
N SER A 65 28.63 5.64 34.00
CA SER A 65 28.01 4.34 34.25
C SER A 65 28.26 3.39 33.08
N GLU A 66 28.21 2.08 33.27
CA GLU A 66 28.41 1.10 32.19
C GLU A 66 27.50 1.37 30.95
N PRO A 67 26.20 1.71 31.10
CA PRO A 67 25.39 2.08 29.95
C PRO A 67 25.80 3.40 29.29
N ASP A 68 26.31 4.36 30.05
CA ASP A 68 26.78 5.65 29.53
C ASP A 68 28.14 5.49 28.83
N GLN A 69 29.02 4.59 29.31
CA GLN A 69 30.27 4.21 28.64
C GLN A 69 30.01 3.59 27.27
N PHE A 70 28.98 2.75 27.16
CA PHE A 70 28.56 2.17 25.89
C PHE A 70 28.12 3.24 24.88
N ILE A 71 27.28 4.20 25.30
CA ILE A 71 26.85 5.32 24.45
C ILE A 71 28.06 6.19 24.07
N PHE A 72 28.96 6.45 25.00
CA PHE A 72 30.19 7.19 24.76
C PHE A 72 31.05 6.50 23.68
N GLN A 73 31.23 5.18 23.75
CA GLN A 73 31.96 4.42 22.73
C GLN A 73 31.28 4.46 21.35
N MET A 74 29.95 4.52 21.29
CA MET A 74 29.22 4.72 20.03
C MET A 74 29.49 6.09 19.42
N LEU A 75 29.60 7.14 20.25
CA LEU A 75 29.92 8.50 19.79
C LEU A 75 31.33 8.61 19.20
N MET A 76 32.25 7.72 19.60
CA MET A 76 33.58 7.63 19.02
C MET A 76 33.58 7.03 17.60
N ILE A 77 32.45 6.47 17.15
CA ILE A 77 32.27 6.04 15.76
C ILE A 77 31.94 7.28 14.92
N PRO A 78 32.80 7.65 13.93
CA PRO A 78 32.56 8.83 13.10
C PRO A 78 31.21 8.73 12.41
N GLU A 79 30.41 9.79 12.44
CA GLU A 79 29.12 9.83 11.74
C GLU A 79 28.17 8.68 12.13
N TYR A 80 28.19 8.26 13.40
CA TYR A 80 27.44 7.11 13.94
C TYR A 80 25.98 7.02 13.45
N LYS A 81 25.20 8.11 13.59
CA LYS A 81 23.79 8.13 13.15
C LYS A 81 23.65 7.94 11.64
N THR A 82 24.53 8.57 10.86
CA THR A 82 24.56 8.47 9.40
C THR A 82 24.85 7.03 8.95
N ARG A 83 25.81 6.35 9.60
CA ARG A 83 26.11 4.94 9.35
C ARG A 83 24.93 4.02 9.68
N LEU A 84 24.28 4.22 10.82
CA LEU A 84 23.10 3.44 11.19
C LEU A 84 21.95 3.61 10.20
N ARG A 85 21.64 4.85 9.79
CA ARG A 85 20.60 5.12 8.77
C ARG A 85 20.94 4.46 7.44
N SER A 86 22.20 4.53 7.02
CA SER A 86 22.70 3.90 5.80
C SER A 86 22.62 2.37 5.86
N LEU A 87 22.94 1.78 7.02
CA LEU A 87 22.87 0.34 7.24
C LEU A 87 21.42 -0.15 7.26
N LEU A 88 20.52 0.59 7.90
CA LEU A 88 19.09 0.32 7.87
C LEU A 88 18.55 0.38 6.44
N PHE A 89 18.95 1.38 5.66
CA PHE A 89 18.58 1.49 4.26
C PHE A 89 19.09 0.29 3.45
N LYS A 90 20.38 -0.07 3.60
CA LYS A 90 20.99 -1.23 2.93
C LYS A 90 20.27 -2.55 3.24
N THR A 91 19.84 -2.75 4.48
CA THR A 91 19.16 -3.98 4.92
C THR A 91 17.69 -4.06 4.51
N THR A 92 17.01 -2.93 4.32
CA THR A 92 15.56 -2.89 4.10
C THR A 92 15.14 -2.52 2.68
N LEU A 93 16.05 -2.01 1.84
CA LEU A 93 15.71 -1.51 0.50
C LEU A 93 15.01 -2.55 -0.38
N GLN A 94 15.48 -3.80 -0.36
CA GLN A 94 14.92 -4.86 -1.21
C GLN A 94 13.46 -5.17 -0.87
N GLU A 95 13.17 -5.39 0.42
CA GLU A 95 11.82 -5.66 0.92
C GLU A 95 10.87 -4.51 0.56
N ARG A 96 11.27 -3.28 0.90
CA ARG A 96 10.47 -2.07 0.63
C ARG A 96 10.20 -1.88 -0.87
N THR A 97 11.21 -2.11 -1.72
CA THR A 97 11.08 -2.00 -3.18
C THR A 97 10.09 -3.02 -3.73
N GLU A 98 10.13 -4.26 -3.25
CA GLU A 98 9.22 -5.32 -3.70
C GLU A 98 7.78 -5.07 -3.21
N GLU A 99 7.59 -4.60 -1.97
CA GLU A 99 6.27 -4.21 -1.46
C GLU A 99 5.62 -3.11 -2.29
N MET A 100 6.35 -2.03 -2.58
CA MET A 100 5.85 -0.94 -3.44
C MET A 100 5.57 -1.43 -4.86
N LYS A 101 6.44 -2.29 -5.41
CA LYS A 101 6.25 -2.86 -6.75
C LYS A 101 4.96 -3.67 -6.84
N VAL A 102 4.68 -4.53 -5.86
CA VAL A 102 3.42 -5.28 -5.79
C VAL A 102 2.23 -4.33 -5.71
N ALA A 103 2.31 -3.28 -4.89
CA ALA A 103 1.25 -2.30 -4.75
C ALA A 103 0.94 -1.55 -6.06
N PHE A 104 1.96 -1.07 -6.78
CA PHE A 104 1.77 -0.41 -8.08
C PHE A 104 1.31 -1.39 -9.17
N ASP A 105 1.78 -2.64 -9.16
CA ASP A 105 1.33 -3.68 -10.07
C ASP A 105 -0.17 -3.97 -9.90
N TYR A 106 -0.68 -3.99 -8.65
CA TYR A 106 -2.11 -4.11 -8.41
C TYR A 106 -2.91 -2.95 -9.01
N ILE A 107 -2.47 -1.70 -8.82
CA ILE A 107 -3.12 -0.52 -9.42
C ILE A 107 -3.14 -0.64 -10.94
N TYR A 108 -2.00 -1.00 -11.54
CA TYR A 108 -1.86 -1.15 -13.00
C TYR A 108 -2.80 -2.24 -13.54
N LYS A 109 -2.72 -3.45 -13.00
CA LYS A 109 -3.52 -4.60 -13.45
C LYS A 109 -5.01 -4.37 -13.25
N ALA A 110 -5.43 -3.88 -12.08
CA ALA A 110 -6.84 -3.57 -11.83
C ALA A 110 -7.39 -2.52 -12.82
N SER A 111 -6.57 -1.53 -13.19
CA SER A 111 -6.94 -0.53 -14.20
C SER A 111 -7.17 -1.17 -15.57
N VAL A 112 -6.27 -2.06 -15.99
CA VAL A 112 -6.37 -2.79 -17.27
C VAL A 112 -7.56 -3.76 -17.26
N GLU A 113 -7.75 -4.52 -16.19
CA GLU A 113 -8.87 -5.45 -15.99
C GLU A 113 -10.22 -4.73 -16.14
N LEU A 114 -10.43 -3.63 -15.41
CA LEU A 114 -11.67 -2.87 -15.46
C LEU A 114 -11.96 -2.30 -16.85
N LYS A 115 -10.94 -1.73 -17.51
CA LYS A 115 -11.09 -1.11 -18.83
C LYS A 115 -11.35 -2.14 -19.94
N SER A 116 -10.80 -3.35 -19.81
CA SER A 116 -10.88 -4.39 -20.84
C SER A 116 -12.02 -5.40 -20.64
N SER A 117 -12.65 -5.42 -19.46
CA SER A 117 -13.71 -6.37 -19.14
C SER A 117 -14.99 -6.09 -19.94
N LYS A 118 -15.17 -6.86 -21.02
CA LYS A 118 -16.39 -6.85 -21.85
C LYS A 118 -17.62 -7.27 -21.05
N LYS A 119 -17.47 -8.18 -20.09
CA LYS A 119 -18.57 -8.63 -19.23
C LYS A 119 -19.04 -7.52 -18.31
N LEU A 120 -18.12 -6.81 -17.67
CA LEU A 120 -18.46 -5.64 -16.85
C LEU A 120 -19.17 -4.58 -17.70
N ALA A 121 -18.65 -4.26 -18.89
CA ALA A 121 -19.29 -3.31 -19.80
C ALA A 121 -20.75 -3.70 -20.11
N LYS A 122 -21.03 -4.97 -20.42
CA LYS A 122 -22.40 -5.45 -20.64
C LYS A 122 -23.27 -5.37 -19.39
N ILE A 123 -22.75 -5.70 -18.22
CA ILE A 123 -23.49 -5.56 -16.96
C ILE A 123 -23.87 -4.09 -16.71
N LEU A 124 -22.98 -3.14 -17.00
CA LEU A 124 -23.27 -1.71 -16.86
C LEU A 124 -24.33 -1.23 -17.86
N GLU A 125 -24.36 -1.78 -19.09
CA GLU A 125 -25.47 -1.56 -20.04
C GLU A 125 -26.82 -2.04 -19.45
N PHE A 126 -26.86 -3.20 -18.80
CA PHE A 126 -28.07 -3.70 -18.13
C PHE A 126 -28.50 -2.80 -16.98
N VAL A 127 -27.55 -2.37 -16.14
CA VAL A 127 -27.83 -1.43 -15.04
C VAL A 127 -28.45 -0.13 -15.58
N LEU A 128 -27.89 0.43 -16.66
CA LEU A 128 -28.43 1.62 -17.30
C LEU A 128 -29.84 1.39 -17.89
N ALA A 129 -30.05 0.27 -18.58
CA ALA A 129 -31.34 -0.05 -19.19
C ALA A 129 -32.43 -0.25 -18.13
N MET A 130 -32.12 -0.99 -17.07
CA MET A 130 -33.04 -1.26 -15.97
C MET A 130 -33.31 0.01 -15.15
N GLY A 131 -32.30 0.86 -14.91
CA GLY A 131 -32.48 2.15 -14.25
C GLY A 131 -33.40 3.09 -15.04
N ASN A 132 -33.24 3.15 -16.37
CA ASN A 132 -34.14 3.91 -17.24
C ASN A 132 -35.57 3.38 -17.21
N TYR A 133 -35.74 2.04 -17.23
CA TYR A 133 -37.07 1.44 -17.16
C TYR A 133 -37.82 1.83 -15.86
N LEU A 134 -37.13 1.81 -14.71
CA LEU A 134 -37.72 2.24 -13.44
C LEU A 134 -38.09 3.73 -13.41
N ASN A 135 -37.31 4.57 -14.09
CA ASN A 135 -37.51 6.02 -14.10
C ASN A 135 -38.58 6.50 -15.10
N ASN A 136 -38.92 5.70 -16.12
CA ASN A 136 -39.96 6.03 -17.12
C ASN A 136 -41.37 6.19 -16.52
N GLY A 137 -41.61 5.77 -15.26
CA GLY A 137 -42.87 6.03 -14.54
C GLY A 137 -42.97 7.42 -13.92
N GLN A 138 -41.93 8.25 -13.97
CA GLN A 138 -41.93 9.61 -13.41
C GLN A 138 -42.22 10.68 -14.48
N PRO A 139 -43.20 11.59 -14.28
CA PRO A 139 -43.64 12.57 -15.29
C PRO A 139 -42.59 13.55 -15.82
N LYS A 140 -41.37 13.56 -15.26
CA LYS A 140 -40.27 14.50 -15.59
C LYS A 140 -38.93 13.81 -15.89
N SER A 141 -38.87 12.48 -15.98
CA SER A 141 -37.60 11.81 -16.22
C SER A 141 -37.29 11.75 -17.72
N HIS A 142 -36.29 12.53 -18.14
CA HIS A 142 -35.66 12.33 -19.44
C HIS A 142 -34.80 11.06 -19.40
N ARG A 143 -34.82 10.27 -20.48
CA ARG A 143 -33.99 9.06 -20.62
C ARG A 143 -32.52 9.40 -20.38
N THR A 144 -31.90 8.77 -19.38
CA THR A 144 -30.48 8.99 -19.07
C THR A 144 -29.60 8.12 -19.97
N THR A 145 -28.48 8.68 -20.41
CA THR A 145 -27.49 7.98 -21.25
C THR A 145 -26.29 7.46 -20.46
N SER A 146 -26.18 7.84 -19.18
CA SER A 146 -25.10 7.45 -18.27
C SER A 146 -25.54 7.52 -16.81
N PHE A 147 -24.74 6.94 -15.92
CA PHE A 147 -24.86 7.07 -14.47
C PHE A 147 -23.46 7.17 -13.84
N LYS A 148 -23.37 7.73 -12.63
CA LYS A 148 -22.11 7.80 -11.88
C LYS A 148 -21.77 6.45 -11.28
N ILE A 149 -20.51 6.00 -11.35
CA ILE A 149 -20.12 4.66 -10.88
C ILE A 149 -20.44 4.40 -9.41
N ASN A 150 -20.50 5.44 -8.57
CA ASN A 150 -20.88 5.30 -7.18
C ASN A 150 -22.27 4.65 -6.98
N PHE A 151 -23.18 4.83 -7.96
CA PHE A 151 -24.50 4.19 -7.99
C PHE A 151 -24.43 2.66 -7.91
N LEU A 152 -23.32 2.03 -8.35
CA LEU A 152 -23.14 0.58 -8.25
C LEU A 152 -23.21 0.07 -6.80
N THR A 153 -22.78 0.88 -5.82
CA THR A 153 -22.83 0.51 -4.40
C THR A 153 -24.27 0.55 -3.84
N GLU A 154 -25.12 1.39 -4.45
CA GLU A 154 -26.52 1.63 -4.06
C GLU A 154 -27.48 0.55 -4.60
N LEU A 155 -27.09 -0.20 -5.64
CA LEU A 155 -27.95 -1.24 -6.24
C LEU A 155 -28.44 -2.28 -5.22
N SER A 156 -27.62 -2.56 -4.21
CA SER A 156 -27.96 -3.48 -3.13
C SER A 156 -28.97 -2.93 -2.11
N THR A 157 -29.20 -1.62 -2.07
CA THR A 157 -30.11 -0.96 -1.12
C THR A 157 -31.37 -0.40 -1.77
N THR A 158 -31.36 -0.17 -3.09
CA THR A 158 -32.56 0.19 -3.85
C THR A 158 -33.56 -0.97 -3.89
N LYS A 159 -34.63 -0.90 -3.09
CA LYS A 159 -35.65 -1.96 -3.00
C LYS A 159 -36.67 -1.92 -4.14
N THR A 160 -37.25 -3.06 -4.46
CA THR A 160 -38.46 -3.18 -5.29
C THR A 160 -39.67 -2.58 -4.58
N VAL A 161 -40.75 -2.29 -5.32
CA VAL A 161 -41.98 -1.68 -4.78
C VAL A 161 -42.60 -2.53 -3.66
N ASP A 162 -42.53 -3.86 -3.77
CA ASP A 162 -43.02 -4.80 -2.76
C ASP A 162 -42.05 -4.97 -1.57
N GLY A 163 -40.87 -4.34 -1.61
CA GLY A 163 -39.84 -4.39 -0.57
C GLY A 163 -39.15 -5.75 -0.41
N LYS A 164 -39.47 -6.75 -1.24
CA LYS A 164 -38.99 -8.14 -1.09
C LYS A 164 -37.62 -8.39 -1.73
N SER A 165 -37.21 -7.56 -2.66
CA SER A 165 -35.95 -7.70 -3.38
C SER A 165 -35.29 -6.34 -3.59
N THR A 166 -34.06 -6.34 -4.07
CA THR A 166 -33.33 -5.11 -4.41
C THR A 166 -33.00 -5.10 -5.89
N PHE A 167 -32.63 -3.94 -6.41
CA PHE A 167 -32.22 -3.76 -7.80
C PHE A 167 -31.12 -4.79 -8.15
N LEU A 168 -30.16 -4.99 -7.26
CA LEU A 168 -29.08 -5.96 -7.46
C LEU A 168 -29.57 -7.41 -7.56
N HIS A 169 -30.60 -7.80 -6.79
CA HIS A 169 -31.21 -9.13 -6.91
C HIS A 169 -31.91 -9.32 -8.26
N ILE A 170 -32.62 -8.28 -8.72
CA ILE A 170 -33.29 -8.31 -10.02
C ILE A 170 -32.27 -8.38 -11.16
N LEU A 171 -31.17 -7.63 -11.07
CA LEU A 171 -30.05 -7.72 -12.00
C LEU A 171 -29.46 -9.13 -12.02
N ALA A 172 -29.11 -9.69 -10.86
CA ALA A 172 -28.54 -11.03 -10.75
C ALA A 172 -29.46 -12.10 -11.33
N LYS A 173 -30.77 -12.03 -11.02
CA LYS A 173 -31.79 -12.95 -11.56
C LYS A 173 -31.91 -12.83 -13.09
N SER A 174 -31.95 -11.60 -13.61
CA SER A 174 -32.05 -11.35 -15.06
C SER A 174 -30.83 -11.90 -15.81
N LEU A 175 -29.62 -11.64 -15.29
CA LEU A 175 -28.39 -12.19 -15.85
C LEU A 175 -28.39 -13.72 -15.77
N CYS A 176 -28.84 -14.32 -14.67
CA CYS A 176 -28.92 -15.78 -14.55
C CYS A 176 -29.86 -16.43 -15.57
N GLN A 177 -30.95 -15.75 -15.93
CA GLN A 177 -31.96 -16.27 -16.87
C GLN A 177 -31.59 -16.06 -18.33
N HIS A 178 -30.92 -14.94 -18.65
CA HIS A 178 -30.74 -14.50 -20.03
C HIS A 178 -29.27 -14.42 -20.48
N PHE A 179 -28.33 -14.23 -19.56
CA PHE A 179 -26.90 -14.00 -19.84
C PHE A 179 -25.99 -14.69 -18.81
N PRO A 180 -26.11 -16.02 -18.62
CA PRO A 180 -25.36 -16.74 -17.58
C PRO A 180 -23.84 -16.64 -17.75
N GLU A 181 -23.34 -16.39 -18.96
CA GLU A 181 -21.93 -16.16 -19.27
C GLU A 181 -21.34 -14.90 -18.61
N LEU A 182 -22.20 -13.96 -18.18
CA LEU A 182 -21.79 -12.74 -17.49
C LEU A 182 -21.60 -12.94 -15.99
N LEU A 183 -22.16 -13.99 -15.40
CA LEU A 183 -22.17 -14.21 -13.94
C LEU A 183 -20.77 -14.36 -13.34
N ASN A 184 -19.81 -14.85 -14.13
CA ASN A 184 -18.44 -15.06 -13.69
C ASN A 184 -17.51 -13.87 -14.00
N PHE A 185 -18.05 -12.68 -14.31
CA PHE A 185 -17.24 -11.48 -14.51
C PHE A 185 -16.27 -11.15 -13.36
N PRO A 186 -16.53 -11.50 -12.07
CA PRO A 186 -15.56 -11.22 -11.02
C PRO A 186 -14.23 -11.91 -11.29
N ARG A 187 -14.22 -13.08 -11.94
CA ARG A 187 -13.00 -13.82 -12.31
C ARG A 187 -12.09 -13.07 -13.29
N ASP A 188 -12.64 -12.11 -14.02
CA ASP A 188 -11.86 -11.27 -14.95
C ASP A 188 -11.29 -10.03 -14.24
N LEU A 189 -11.61 -9.81 -12.95
CA LEU A 189 -11.31 -8.62 -12.16
C LEU A 189 -10.62 -8.96 -10.82
N MET A 190 -9.80 -10.01 -10.79
CA MET A 190 -9.21 -10.57 -9.56
C MET A 190 -8.29 -9.58 -8.83
N THR A 191 -7.72 -8.60 -9.53
CA THR A 191 -6.80 -7.64 -8.93
C THR A 191 -7.53 -6.44 -8.32
N VAL A 192 -8.78 -6.17 -8.72
CA VAL A 192 -9.56 -5.01 -8.25
C VAL A 192 -9.70 -4.97 -6.71
N PRO A 193 -10.05 -6.07 -6.00
CA PRO A 193 -10.13 -6.05 -4.54
C PRO A 193 -8.77 -5.86 -3.84
N LEU A 194 -7.66 -6.20 -4.51
CA LEU A 194 -6.31 -6.00 -3.99
C LEU A 194 -5.90 -4.53 -4.15
N ALA A 195 -6.15 -3.95 -5.31
CA ALA A 195 -5.90 -2.53 -5.59
C ALA A 195 -6.74 -1.60 -4.69
N ALA A 196 -7.96 -2.00 -4.33
CA ALA A 196 -8.80 -1.27 -3.38
C ALA A 196 -8.20 -1.14 -1.97
N LYS A 197 -7.24 -2.00 -1.60
CA LYS A 197 -6.56 -1.98 -0.30
C LYS A 197 -5.23 -1.21 -0.33
N VAL A 198 -4.77 -0.78 -1.51
CA VAL A 198 -3.49 -0.09 -1.66
C VAL A 198 -3.63 1.37 -1.21
N ASN A 199 -2.82 1.76 -0.22
CA ASN A 199 -2.65 3.17 0.13
C ASN A 199 -1.65 3.84 -0.83
N GLN A 200 -2.14 4.31 -1.98
CA GLN A 200 -1.32 4.90 -3.03
C GLN A 200 -0.49 6.12 -2.57
N LYS A 201 -1.04 6.94 -1.65
CA LYS A 201 -0.33 8.10 -1.11
C LYS A 201 0.87 7.66 -0.27
N ALA A 202 0.68 6.68 0.60
CA ALA A 202 1.75 6.16 1.47
C ALA A 202 2.93 5.60 0.65
N ILE A 203 2.66 4.75 -0.35
CA ILE A 203 3.73 4.17 -1.19
C ILE A 203 4.43 5.22 -2.08
N THR A 204 3.74 6.31 -2.43
CA THR A 204 4.33 7.42 -3.19
C THR A 204 5.26 8.26 -2.32
N THR A 205 4.83 8.56 -1.09
CA THR A 205 5.69 9.21 -0.08
C THR A 205 6.90 8.33 0.22
N GLU A 206 6.69 7.02 0.37
CA GLU A 206 7.78 6.09 0.67
C GLU A 206 8.86 6.06 -0.42
N LEU A 207 8.46 6.08 -1.70
CA LEU A 207 9.40 6.19 -2.81
C LEU A 207 10.17 7.52 -2.78
N SER A 208 9.49 8.63 -2.48
CA SER A 208 10.16 9.93 -2.31
C SER A 208 11.18 9.90 -1.16
N ASP A 209 10.85 9.23 -0.05
CA ASP A 209 11.76 9.08 1.10
C ASP A 209 12.98 8.22 0.73
N LEU A 210 12.84 7.22 -0.15
CA LEU A 210 13.98 6.49 -0.70
C LEU A 210 14.93 7.43 -1.45
N HIS A 211 14.41 8.31 -2.32
CA HIS A 211 15.24 9.27 -3.04
C HIS A 211 16.00 10.22 -2.12
N SER A 212 15.31 10.75 -1.10
CA SER A 212 15.96 11.60 -0.08
C SER A 212 17.08 10.83 0.62
N THR A 213 16.80 9.60 1.07
CA THR A 213 17.78 8.77 1.77
C THR A 213 18.99 8.45 0.89
N ILE A 214 18.77 8.15 -0.40
CA ILE A 214 19.86 7.92 -1.36
C ILE A 214 20.73 9.17 -1.50
N GLN A 215 20.12 10.35 -1.57
CA GLN A 215 20.86 11.60 -1.67
C GLN A 215 21.69 11.90 -0.41
N ASP A 216 21.13 11.62 0.77
CA ASP A 216 21.83 11.75 2.04
C ASP A 216 23.04 10.81 2.12
N ILE A 217 22.87 9.54 1.71
CA ILE A 217 23.96 8.55 1.67
C ILE A 217 25.04 8.98 0.68
N ARG A 218 24.69 9.48 -0.51
CA ARG A 218 25.67 10.00 -1.48
C ARG A 218 26.48 11.17 -0.89
N THR A 219 25.81 12.08 -0.21
CA THR A 219 26.47 13.21 0.47
C THR A 219 27.38 12.72 1.58
N ALA A 220 26.96 11.72 2.35
CA ALA A 220 27.78 11.11 3.39
C ALA A 220 29.03 10.42 2.82
N CYS A 221 28.91 9.73 1.68
CA CYS A 221 30.06 9.09 1.00
C CYS A 221 31.12 10.11 0.56
N GLN A 222 30.74 11.36 0.29
CA GLN A 222 31.67 12.45 -0.04
C GLN A 222 32.31 13.09 1.18
N LYS A 223 31.58 13.16 2.31
CA LYS A 223 32.04 13.80 3.55
C LYS A 223 32.92 12.90 4.40
N ILE A 224 32.61 11.60 4.44
CA ILE A 224 33.34 10.62 5.25
C ILE A 224 34.61 10.24 4.50
N SER A 225 35.72 10.85 4.87
CA SER A 225 37.05 10.54 4.34
C SER A 225 37.40 9.09 4.64
N GLY A 226 37.63 8.28 3.61
CA GLY A 226 38.03 6.89 3.77
C GLY A 226 39.41 6.78 4.42
N THR A 227 39.47 6.14 5.58
CA THR A 227 40.72 5.58 6.11
C THR A 227 40.83 4.12 5.65
N PRO A 228 42.03 3.48 5.73
CA PRO A 228 42.16 2.06 5.38
C PRO A 228 41.21 1.13 6.15
N ASP A 229 40.74 1.55 7.32
CA ASP A 229 39.85 0.78 8.19
C ASP A 229 38.37 1.21 8.08
N ASP A 230 38.04 2.15 7.19
CA ASP A 230 36.69 2.69 7.00
C ASP A 230 36.18 2.46 5.57
N HIS A 231 35.32 1.44 5.43
CA HIS A 231 34.81 0.99 4.15
C HIS A 231 33.45 1.59 3.79
N PHE A 232 32.93 2.55 4.57
CA PHE A 232 31.59 3.12 4.38
C PHE A 232 31.35 3.61 2.95
N ALA A 233 32.19 4.51 2.46
CA ALA A 233 32.00 5.14 1.16
C ALA A 233 32.08 4.12 0.02
N SER A 234 33.00 3.16 0.10
CA SER A 234 33.16 2.10 -0.91
C SER A 234 31.94 1.17 -0.95
N VAL A 235 31.53 0.64 0.20
CA VAL A 235 30.41 -0.31 0.29
C VAL A 235 29.09 0.36 -0.10
N MET A 236 28.82 1.56 0.43
CA MET A 236 27.54 2.24 0.16
C MET A 236 27.44 2.76 -1.27
N SER A 237 28.53 3.27 -1.87
CA SER A 237 28.51 3.70 -3.27
C SER A 237 28.23 2.52 -4.20
N SER A 238 28.93 1.40 -4.02
CA SER A 238 28.68 0.18 -4.80
C SER A 238 27.26 -0.35 -4.60
N PHE A 239 26.76 -0.34 -3.37
CA PHE A 239 25.37 -0.73 -3.08
C PHE A 239 24.35 0.15 -3.81
N LEU A 240 24.54 1.47 -3.82
CA LEU A 240 23.65 2.40 -4.50
C LEU A 240 23.70 2.21 -6.02
N GLU A 241 24.87 1.99 -6.60
CA GLU A 241 25.03 1.68 -8.03
C GLU A 241 24.29 0.40 -8.42
N ASN A 242 24.47 -0.67 -7.64
CA ASN A 242 23.82 -1.96 -7.88
C ASN A 242 22.29 -1.91 -7.68
N SER A 243 21.80 -1.05 -6.78
CA SER A 243 20.38 -0.91 -6.49
C SER A 243 19.66 0.05 -7.45
N HIS A 244 20.40 0.88 -8.17
CA HIS A 244 19.84 1.91 -9.04
C HIS A 244 18.87 1.38 -10.11
N PRO A 245 19.14 0.26 -10.83
CA PRO A 245 18.22 -0.26 -11.82
C PRO A 245 16.86 -0.70 -11.23
N ALA A 246 16.86 -1.26 -10.01
CA ALA A 246 15.63 -1.68 -9.35
C ALA A 246 14.74 -0.49 -8.96
N ILE A 247 15.35 0.58 -8.44
CA ILE A 247 14.66 1.83 -8.12
C ILE A 247 14.10 2.49 -9.39
N GLN A 248 14.89 2.55 -10.47
CA GLN A 248 14.44 3.10 -11.74
C GLN A 248 13.27 2.31 -12.35
N SER A 249 13.32 0.97 -12.23
CA SER A 249 12.21 0.12 -12.65
C SER A 249 10.94 0.38 -11.83
N LEU A 250 11.08 0.66 -10.52
CA LEU A 250 9.96 0.99 -9.64
C LEU A 250 9.33 2.34 -10.00
N GLU A 251 10.14 3.37 -10.28
CA GLU A 251 9.66 4.69 -10.75
C GLU A 251 8.90 4.58 -12.08
N SER A 252 9.41 3.77 -13.01
CA SER A 252 8.75 3.50 -14.28
C SER A 252 7.41 2.81 -14.08
N LEU A 253 7.34 1.82 -13.17
CA LEU A 253 6.12 1.12 -12.84
C LEU A 253 5.08 2.05 -12.19
N GLN A 254 5.49 2.88 -11.22
CA GLN A 254 4.62 3.89 -10.62
C GLN A 254 4.01 4.79 -11.70
N SER A 255 4.86 5.34 -12.58
CA SER A 255 4.42 6.24 -13.65
C SER A 255 3.37 5.58 -14.55
N ARG A 256 3.65 4.35 -14.99
CA ARG A 256 2.72 3.56 -15.82
C ARG A 256 1.42 3.22 -15.10
N ALA A 257 1.49 2.83 -13.83
CA ALA A 257 0.32 2.50 -13.02
C ALA A 257 -0.60 3.71 -12.87
N MET A 258 -0.05 4.89 -12.58
CA MET A 258 -0.83 6.12 -12.42
C MET A 258 -1.39 6.66 -13.74
N GLU A 259 -0.67 6.45 -14.85
CA GLU A 259 -1.18 6.77 -16.19
C GLU A 259 -2.38 5.88 -16.56
N GLU A 260 -2.27 4.56 -16.35
CA GLU A 260 -3.39 3.64 -16.61
C GLU A 260 -4.56 3.88 -15.66
N PHE A 261 -4.31 4.19 -14.38
CA PHE A 261 -5.35 4.61 -13.45
C PHE A 261 -6.10 5.85 -13.97
N SER A 262 -5.38 6.86 -14.45
CA SER A 262 -6.00 8.07 -15.00
C SER A 262 -6.87 7.77 -16.23
N LYS A 263 -6.41 6.87 -17.10
CA LYS A 263 -7.18 6.42 -18.28
C LYS A 263 -8.46 5.69 -17.87
N VAL A 264 -8.40 4.77 -16.90
CA VAL A 264 -9.59 4.02 -16.47
C VAL A 264 -10.57 4.89 -15.68
N ALA A 265 -10.09 5.79 -14.82
CA ALA A 265 -10.95 6.74 -14.10
C ALA A 265 -11.74 7.60 -15.09
N SER A 266 -11.04 8.16 -16.10
CA SER A 266 -11.68 8.95 -17.16
C SER A 266 -12.67 8.12 -17.99
N TYR A 267 -12.34 6.87 -18.31
CA TYR A 267 -13.23 5.95 -19.02
C TYR A 267 -14.57 5.75 -18.28
N PHE A 268 -14.54 5.75 -16.94
CA PHE A 268 -15.73 5.64 -16.08
C PHE A 268 -16.35 7.01 -15.70
N GLY A 269 -15.87 8.12 -16.26
CA GLY A 269 -16.43 9.46 -16.03
C GLY A 269 -16.05 10.10 -14.69
N GLU A 270 -14.96 9.62 -14.08
CA GLU A 270 -14.35 10.17 -12.86
C GLU A 270 -13.11 11.02 -13.19
N ASP A 271 -12.83 12.02 -12.35
CA ASP A 271 -11.61 12.82 -12.44
C ASP A 271 -10.53 12.20 -11.55
N SER A 272 -9.46 11.69 -12.16
CA SER A 272 -8.35 11.05 -11.47
C SER A 272 -7.59 11.96 -10.51
N LYS A 273 -7.77 13.29 -10.60
CA LYS A 273 -7.19 14.24 -9.65
C LYS A 273 -7.99 14.36 -8.35
N SER A 274 -9.29 14.09 -8.40
CA SER A 274 -10.18 14.21 -7.23
C SER A 274 -10.49 12.86 -6.58
N THR A 275 -10.42 11.76 -7.35
CA THR A 275 -10.72 10.42 -6.88
C THR A 275 -9.44 9.64 -6.55
N SER A 276 -9.31 9.15 -5.31
CA SER A 276 -8.19 8.29 -4.92
C SER A 276 -8.35 6.86 -5.46
N THR A 277 -7.24 6.15 -5.66
CA THR A 277 -7.24 4.79 -6.23
C THR A 277 -8.04 3.82 -5.37
N ASP A 278 -7.87 3.87 -4.05
CA ASP A 278 -8.55 3.01 -3.08
C ASP A 278 -10.07 3.21 -3.13
N THR A 279 -10.53 4.46 -3.19
CA THR A 279 -11.96 4.79 -3.31
C THR A 279 -12.51 4.29 -4.65
N PHE A 280 -11.80 4.56 -5.75
CA PHE A 280 -12.23 4.15 -7.09
C PHE A 280 -12.36 2.63 -7.22
N PHE A 281 -11.31 1.86 -6.89
CA PHE A 281 -11.35 0.40 -6.95
C PHE A 281 -12.29 -0.18 -5.89
N GLY A 282 -12.46 0.51 -4.75
CA GLY A 282 -13.39 0.14 -3.68
C GLY A 282 -14.84 0.03 -4.16
N ILE A 283 -15.29 0.94 -5.01
CA ILE A 283 -16.64 0.91 -5.61
C ILE A 283 -16.88 -0.43 -6.34
N PHE A 284 -15.93 -0.83 -7.18
CA PHE A 284 -16.03 -2.08 -7.96
C PHE A 284 -15.88 -3.31 -7.07
N SER A 285 -14.94 -3.30 -6.13
CA SER A 285 -14.74 -4.39 -5.17
C SER A 285 -16.01 -4.64 -4.34
N GLU A 286 -16.67 -3.57 -3.88
CA GLU A 286 -17.91 -3.64 -3.14
C GLU A 286 -19.06 -4.15 -4.02
N PHE A 287 -19.19 -3.63 -5.24
CA PHE A 287 -20.17 -4.10 -6.21
C PHE A 287 -20.03 -5.60 -6.49
N MET A 288 -18.81 -6.09 -6.74
CA MET A 288 -18.52 -7.51 -6.99
C MET A 288 -18.95 -8.38 -5.79
N SER A 289 -18.54 -8.01 -4.58
CA SER A 289 -18.89 -8.73 -3.35
C SER A 289 -20.41 -8.78 -3.12
N LYS A 290 -21.09 -7.64 -3.27
CA LYS A 290 -22.55 -7.56 -3.14
C LYS A 290 -23.27 -8.36 -4.22
N PHE A 291 -22.75 -8.36 -5.46
CA PHE A 291 -23.31 -9.10 -6.58
C PHE A 291 -23.24 -10.61 -6.34
N GLU A 292 -22.08 -11.12 -5.90
CA GLU A 292 -21.90 -12.55 -5.58
C GLU A 292 -22.86 -13.00 -4.47
N ARG A 293 -23.04 -12.17 -3.44
CA ARG A 293 -24.03 -12.45 -2.38
C ARG A 293 -25.45 -12.52 -2.92
N ALA A 294 -25.88 -11.52 -3.70
CA ALA A 294 -27.22 -11.51 -4.30
C ALA A 294 -27.43 -12.68 -5.27
N LEU A 295 -26.39 -13.10 -6.01
CA LEU A 295 -26.44 -14.26 -6.88
C LEU A 295 -26.65 -15.56 -6.09
N SER A 296 -25.95 -15.73 -4.96
CA SER A 296 -26.14 -16.89 -4.06
C SER A 296 -27.56 -16.93 -3.46
N GLU A 297 -28.06 -15.78 -3.02
CA GLU A 297 -29.41 -15.63 -2.46
C GLU A 297 -30.51 -15.96 -3.49
N THR A 298 -30.30 -15.61 -4.77
CA THR A 298 -31.26 -15.91 -5.85
C THR A 298 -31.23 -17.35 -6.33
N GLN A 299 -30.13 -18.08 -6.13
CA GLN A 299 -29.99 -19.50 -6.51
C GLN A 299 -30.39 -20.47 -5.40
N THR A 300 -30.50 -20.00 -4.16
CA THR A 300 -31.01 -20.81 -3.05
C THR A 300 -32.53 -20.99 -3.26
N PRO A 301 -33.05 -22.21 -3.49
CA PRO A 301 -34.48 -22.39 -3.69
C PRO A 301 -35.24 -21.91 -2.46
N GLU A 302 -36.23 -21.03 -2.65
CA GLU A 302 -37.18 -20.71 -1.59
C GLU A 302 -37.70 -22.03 -1.01
N ASN A 303 -37.58 -22.18 0.30
CA ASN A 303 -38.08 -23.33 1.04
C ASN A 303 -39.57 -23.53 0.66
N PRO A 304 -40.04 -24.72 0.24
CA PRO A 304 -41.37 -24.91 -0.39
C PRO A 304 -42.61 -24.69 0.51
N ARG A 305 -42.53 -23.87 1.56
CA ARG A 305 -43.60 -23.67 2.55
C ARG A 305 -44.42 -22.40 2.37
N SER A 306 -44.25 -21.66 1.28
CA SER A 306 -45.16 -20.58 0.89
C SER A 306 -46.19 -21.10 -0.13
N PRO A 307 -47.50 -21.06 0.16
CA PRO A 307 -48.52 -21.57 -0.76
C PRO A 307 -48.54 -20.75 -2.04
N ARG A 308 -48.43 -21.43 -3.19
CA ARG A 308 -48.64 -20.85 -4.52
C ARG A 308 -50.03 -20.25 -4.61
N LEU A 309 -50.13 -18.93 -4.63
CA LEU A 309 -51.33 -18.23 -5.06
C LEU A 309 -51.14 -17.74 -6.50
N SER A 310 -51.74 -18.52 -7.40
CA SER A 310 -52.43 -18.13 -8.65
C SER A 310 -51.74 -17.21 -9.68
N SER A 311 -51.52 -17.82 -10.86
CA SER A 311 -51.57 -17.33 -12.25
C SER A 311 -51.48 -15.82 -12.58
N PRO A 312 -50.64 -15.41 -13.55
CA PRO A 312 -50.67 -14.07 -14.12
C PRO A 312 -51.77 -13.97 -15.18
N LEU A 313 -52.86 -13.30 -14.82
CA LEU A 313 -53.61 -12.50 -15.78
C LEU A 313 -53.78 -11.12 -15.17
N ALA A 314 -53.36 -10.15 -15.97
CA ALA A 314 -53.69 -8.73 -15.92
C ALA A 314 -52.61 -7.79 -15.34
N TRP A 315 -52.24 -6.86 -16.25
CA TRP A 315 -51.52 -5.58 -16.16
C TRP A 315 -50.00 -5.59 -15.98
#